data_AF-A0A434EAX8-F1
#
_entry.id   AF-A0A434EAX8-F1
#
_cell.length_a   1.000
_cell.length_b   1.000
_cell.length_c   1.000
_cell.angle_alpha   90.00
_cell.angle_beta   90.00
_cell.angle_gamma   90.00
#
_symmetry.space_group_name_H-M   'P 1'
#
loop_
_entity.id
_entity.type
_entity.pdbx_description
1 polymer ?
#
loop_
_entity_poly.entity_id
_entity_poly.type
_entity_poly.pdbx_seq_one_letter_code
_entity_poly.pdbx_strand_id
1 'polypeptide(L)'
;MEYTSETLDSTTGEIVQASIGSWITITEYGETKGVGRKQVRDVLSRLGILQDEIEDHTPKQAAFTDRRLVTRRRLTTKSVRDGLGKRVFSVVGRPFDVISPKGQAWIDHRWADAVQTIKTDITSSPVAVAAQVALVEFMVGRRHKLDAEGQVRWLLDHFPSVAQADMSRITGASARMVSHYVSNRTDQISKAKAKIRVTLKVPRKTSYQTNIIDIEC
;
A
#
# COMPACT_ATOMS: atom_id res chain seq x y z
N MET A 1 -1.43 14.03 20.96
CA MET A 1 -0.87 15.39 21.17
C MET A 1 -2.04 16.29 21.52
N GLU A 2 -2.02 17.00 22.64
CA GLU A 2 -3.10 17.95 22.95
C GLU A 2 -2.89 19.21 22.13
N TYR A 3 -3.92 19.64 21.41
CA TYR A 3 -3.89 20.87 20.63
C TYR A 3 -4.79 21.89 21.30
N THR A 4 -4.22 23.06 21.60
CA THR A 4 -4.93 24.22 22.13
C THR A 4 -5.27 25.18 20.99
N SER A 5 -6.43 25.83 21.06
CA SER A 5 -6.70 27.02 20.24
C SER A 5 -6.47 28.24 21.09
N GLU A 6 -5.71 29.19 20.55
CA GLU A 6 -5.58 30.53 21.10
C GLU A 6 -6.62 31.41 20.43
N THR A 7 -7.60 31.85 21.20
CA THR A 7 -8.61 32.83 20.78
C THR A 7 -8.45 34.08 21.62
N LEU A 8 -8.35 35.23 20.96
CA LEU A 8 -8.34 36.53 21.61
C LEU A 8 -9.77 36.83 22.07
N ASP A 9 -9.97 36.93 23.38
CA ASP A 9 -11.25 37.39 23.91
C ASP A 9 -11.36 38.90 23.69
N SER A 10 -12.31 39.31 22.85
CA SER A 10 -12.56 40.71 22.50
C SER A 10 -13.00 41.58 23.68
N THR A 11 -13.40 40.95 24.79
CA THR A 11 -13.95 41.63 25.97
C THR A 11 -12.86 41.91 27.01
N THR A 12 -11.94 40.97 27.19
CA THR A 12 -10.87 41.05 28.20
C THR A 12 -9.51 41.41 27.59
N GLY A 13 -9.34 41.24 26.28
CA GLY A 13 -8.07 41.43 25.59
C GLY A 13 -7.06 40.32 25.86
N GLU A 14 -7.45 39.27 26.59
CA GLU A 14 -6.57 38.15 26.95
C GLU A 14 -6.64 37.03 25.91
N ILE A 15 -5.53 36.32 25.76
CA ILE A 15 -5.46 35.11 24.94
C ILE A 15 -5.96 33.95 25.78
N VAL A 16 -7.17 33.46 25.47
CA VAL A 16 -7.73 32.29 26.13
C VAL A 16 -7.30 31.04 25.36
N GLN A 17 -6.54 30.17 26.02
CA GLN A 17 -6.22 28.83 25.51
C GLN A 17 -7.35 27.86 25.88
N ALA A 18 -8.10 27.41 24.88
CA ALA A 18 -9.10 26.35 25.04
C ALA A 18 -8.54 25.01 24.53
N SER A 19 -8.68 23.95 25.33
CA SER A 19 -8.33 22.59 24.89
C SER A 19 -9.36 22.12 23.85
N ILE A 20 -8.90 21.86 22.63
CA ILE A 20 -9.74 21.36 21.52
C ILE A 20 -9.82 19.82 21.55
N GLY A 21 -9.37 19.19 22.64
CA GLY A 21 -9.22 17.75 22.81
C GLY A 21 -7.99 17.18 22.09
N SER A 22 -7.85 15.85 22.15
CA SER A 22 -6.73 15.13 21.54
C SER A 22 -6.97 14.96 20.05
N TRP A 23 -6.38 15.85 19.24
CA TRP A 23 -6.30 15.63 17.80
C TRP A 23 -5.15 14.66 17.53
N ILE A 24 -5.41 13.67 16.69
CA ILE A 24 -4.43 12.63 16.37
C ILE A 24 -4.28 12.50 14.86
N THR A 25 -3.09 12.16 14.40
CA THR A 25 -2.83 11.89 12.99
C THR A 25 -3.58 10.64 12.53
N ILE A 26 -3.78 10.51 11.21
CA ILE A 26 -4.37 9.30 10.62
C ILE A 26 -3.61 8.03 11.03
N THR A 27 -2.29 8.12 11.16
CA THR A 27 -1.45 6.98 11.56
C THR A 27 -1.73 6.58 13.01
N GLU A 28 -1.72 7.54 13.94
CA GLU A 28 -2.01 7.31 15.36
C GLU A 28 -3.45 6.78 15.53
N TYR A 29 -4.42 7.30 14.79
CA TYR A 29 -5.78 6.75 14.79
C TYR A 29 -5.82 5.28 14.29
N GLY A 30 -4.99 4.92 13.30
CA GLY A 30 -4.88 3.53 12.88
C GLY A 30 -4.34 2.61 13.98
N GLU A 31 -3.38 3.11 14.76
CA GLU A 31 -2.79 2.39 15.89
C GLU A 31 -3.82 2.12 16.99
N THR A 32 -4.73 3.06 17.28
CA THR A 32 -5.83 2.82 18.24
C THR A 32 -6.80 1.74 17.79
N LYS A 33 -6.88 1.45 16.48
CA LYS A 33 -7.68 0.37 15.90
C LYS A 33 -6.87 -0.91 15.66
N GLY A 34 -5.58 -0.94 16.03
CA GLY A 34 -4.70 -2.09 15.80
C GLY A 34 -4.42 -2.37 14.32
N VAL A 35 -4.57 -1.38 13.43
CA VAL A 35 -4.36 -1.54 12.00
C VAL A 35 -3.17 -0.76 11.48
N GLY A 36 -2.56 -1.26 10.40
CA GLY A 36 -1.43 -0.61 9.76
C GLY A 36 -1.81 0.68 9.02
N ARG A 37 -0.79 1.50 8.75
CA ARG A 37 -0.88 2.79 8.02
C ARG A 37 -1.66 2.73 6.70
N LYS A 38 -1.57 1.64 5.96
CA LYS A 38 -2.29 1.47 4.69
C LYS A 38 -3.77 1.15 4.93
N GLN A 39 -4.03 0.17 5.77
CA GLN A 39 -5.38 -0.30 6.09
C GLN A 39 -6.25 0.82 6.68
N VAL A 40 -5.72 1.62 7.61
CA VAL A 40 -6.46 2.78 8.13
C VAL A 40 -6.83 3.75 7.01
N ARG A 41 -5.92 4.01 6.06
CA ARG A 41 -6.20 4.91 4.93
C ARG A 41 -7.23 4.31 3.97
N ASP A 42 -7.22 3.01 3.73
CA ASP A 42 -8.23 2.35 2.89
C ASP A 42 -9.62 2.46 3.53
N VAL A 43 -9.72 2.18 4.84
CA VAL A 43 -10.99 2.33 5.59
C VAL A 43 -11.49 3.77 5.55
N LEU A 44 -10.63 4.75 5.85
CA LEU A 44 -11.03 6.16 5.82
C LEU A 44 -11.36 6.67 4.41
N SER A 45 -10.74 6.11 3.37
CA SER A 45 -11.10 6.42 1.97
C SER A 45 -12.47 5.84 1.63
N ARG A 46 -12.77 4.61 2.08
CA ARG A 46 -14.09 3.98 1.91
C ARG A 46 -15.18 4.78 2.61
N LEU A 47 -14.89 5.31 3.80
CA LEU A 47 -15.79 6.19 4.54
C LEU A 47 -15.97 7.58 3.88
N GLY A 48 -15.27 7.88 2.79
CA GLY A 48 -15.33 9.15 2.10
C GLY A 48 -14.65 10.30 2.85
N ILE A 49 -13.83 9.98 3.85
CA ILE A 49 -13.07 10.99 4.61
C ILE A 49 -11.75 11.32 3.92
N LEU A 50 -11.14 10.36 3.23
CA LEU A 50 -9.93 10.58 2.45
C LEU A 50 -10.20 10.53 0.95
N GLN A 51 -9.46 11.35 0.21
CA GLN A 51 -9.40 11.35 -1.25
C GLN A 51 -7.94 11.36 -1.71
N ASP A 52 -7.69 10.78 -2.89
CA ASP A 52 -6.39 10.88 -3.54
C ASP A 52 -6.21 12.28 -4.13
N GLU A 53 -5.14 12.96 -3.76
CA GLU A 53 -4.71 14.26 -4.29
C GLU A 53 -3.31 14.14 -4.89
N ILE A 54 -3.10 14.80 -6.03
CA ILE A 54 -1.77 14.91 -6.64
C ILE A 54 -1.12 16.16 -6.06
N GLU A 55 -0.05 15.95 -5.29
CA GLU A 55 0.76 17.04 -4.75
C GLU A 55 2.04 17.20 -5.55
N ASP A 56 2.41 18.45 -5.83
CA ASP A 56 3.70 18.78 -6.40
C ASP A 56 4.75 18.90 -5.27
N HIS A 57 5.72 17.98 -5.28
CA HIS A 57 6.85 17.96 -4.34
C HIS A 57 8.12 18.54 -4.95
N THR A 58 8.01 19.24 -6.08
CA THR A 58 9.17 19.85 -6.72
C THR A 58 9.71 21.01 -5.89
N PRO A 59 11.02 21.01 -5.58
CA PRO A 59 11.66 22.15 -4.96
C PRO A 59 11.36 23.42 -5.78
N LYS A 60 11.08 24.54 -5.13
CA LYS A 60 10.72 25.81 -5.81
C LYS A 60 11.72 26.26 -6.88
N GLN A 61 12.96 25.76 -6.82
CA GLN A 61 14.05 26.10 -7.74
C GLN A 61 14.35 25.01 -8.78
N ALA A 62 13.63 23.89 -8.79
CA ALA A 62 13.91 22.82 -9.76
C ALA A 62 13.34 23.15 -11.14
N ALA A 63 14.00 22.64 -12.18
CA ALA A 63 13.51 22.78 -13.55
C ALA A 63 12.17 22.04 -13.74
N PHE A 64 11.38 22.44 -14.74
CA PHE A 64 10.10 21.78 -15.04
C PHE A 64 10.25 20.27 -15.31
N THR A 65 11.41 19.84 -15.83
CA THR A 65 11.76 18.44 -16.08
C THR A 65 11.93 17.62 -14.80
N ASP A 66 12.16 18.26 -13.65
CA ASP A 66 12.36 17.61 -12.35
C ASP A 66 11.06 17.54 -11.53
N ARG A 67 9.91 17.59 -12.22
CA ARG A 67 8.61 17.57 -11.57
C ARG A 67 8.36 16.25 -10.85
N ARG A 68 8.20 16.31 -9.53
CA ARG A 68 7.95 15.15 -8.68
C ARG A 68 6.54 15.21 -8.14
N LEU A 69 5.61 14.72 -8.95
CA LEU A 69 4.21 14.55 -8.56
C LEU A 69 4.07 13.33 -7.65
N VAL A 70 3.46 13.53 -6.49
CA VAL A 70 3.20 12.47 -5.52
C VAL A 70 1.71 12.44 -5.22
N THR A 71 1.08 11.29 -5.47
CA THR A 71 -0.30 11.06 -5.04
C THR A 71 -0.33 10.77 -3.54
N ARG A 72 -1.15 11.50 -2.79
CA ARG A 72 -1.36 11.32 -1.36
C ARG A 72 -2.85 11.29 -1.02
N ARG A 73 -3.20 10.48 -0.03
CA ARG A 73 -4.54 10.48 0.54
C ARG A 73 -4.67 11.58 1.56
N ARG A 74 -5.54 12.56 1.29
CA ARG A 74 -5.81 13.73 2.12
C ARG A 74 -7.26 13.78 2.57
N LEU A 75 -7.54 14.41 3.71
CA LEU A 75 -8.90 14.67 4.20
C LEU A 75 -9.71 15.42 3.15
N THR A 76 -10.91 14.97 2.78
CA THR A 76 -11.74 15.70 1.81
C THR A 76 -12.09 17.10 2.31
N THR A 77 -12.32 18.04 1.39
CA THR A 77 -12.75 19.41 1.73
C THR A 77 -14.04 19.40 2.55
N LYS A 78 -14.94 18.44 2.28
CA LYS A 78 -16.16 18.22 3.05
C LYS A 78 -15.85 17.82 4.49
N SER A 79 -14.99 16.81 4.71
CA SER A 79 -14.63 16.36 6.06
C SER A 79 -13.95 17.45 6.90
N VAL A 80 -13.16 18.32 6.27
CA VAL A 80 -12.57 19.49 6.93
C VAL A 80 -13.66 20.49 7.31
N ARG A 81 -14.57 20.82 6.39
CA ARG A 81 -15.69 21.74 6.63
C ARG A 81 -16.63 21.23 7.73
N ASP A 82 -16.89 19.93 7.77
CA ASP A 82 -17.75 19.28 8.75
C ASP A 82 -17.08 19.17 10.14
N GLY A 83 -15.82 19.61 10.26
CA GLY A 83 -15.05 19.60 11.51
C GLY A 83 -14.56 18.23 11.94
N LEU A 84 -14.47 17.26 11.02
CA LEU A 84 -13.99 15.90 11.30
C LEU A 84 -12.46 15.84 11.38
N GLY A 85 -11.77 16.84 10.86
CA GLY A 85 -10.32 16.91 10.90
C GLY A 85 -9.79 18.19 10.29
N LYS A 86 -8.45 18.30 10.24
CA LYS A 86 -7.75 19.47 9.73
C LYS A 86 -6.57 19.03 8.88
N ARG A 87 -6.39 19.71 7.75
CA ARG A 87 -5.18 19.62 6.94
C ARG A 87 -4.13 20.53 7.56
N VAL A 88 -3.01 19.97 7.98
CA VAL A 88 -1.87 20.72 8.51
C VAL A 88 -0.87 20.92 7.39
N PHE A 89 -0.69 22.17 7.00
CA PHE A 89 0.37 22.58 6.08
C PHE A 89 1.54 23.05 6.92
N SER A 90 2.67 22.35 6.82
CA SER A 90 3.89 22.75 7.51
C SER A 90 4.72 23.65 6.59
N VAL A 91 5.32 24.69 7.16
CA VAL A 91 6.23 25.60 6.44
C VAL A 91 7.58 24.91 6.17
N VAL A 92 8.03 24.05 7.09
CA VAL A 92 9.37 23.41 7.06
C VAL A 92 9.28 21.88 6.94
N GLY A 93 8.07 21.32 6.96
CA GLY A 93 7.83 19.87 6.98
C GLY A 93 6.83 19.43 5.92
N ARG A 94 6.59 18.12 5.89
CA ARG A 94 5.60 17.54 4.99
C ARG A 94 4.18 17.83 5.51
N PRO A 95 3.26 18.27 4.65
CA PRO A 95 1.86 18.36 5.03
C PRO A 95 1.34 17.00 5.54
N PHE A 96 0.52 17.05 6.58
CA PHE A 96 -0.14 15.89 7.17
C PHE A 96 -1.53 16.26 7.63
N ASP A 97 -2.35 15.25 7.93
CA ASP A 97 -3.73 15.45 8.32
C ASP A 97 -3.99 14.86 9.70
N VAL A 98 -4.83 15.57 10.46
CA VAL A 98 -5.23 15.22 11.83
C VAL A 98 -6.75 15.08 11.92
N ILE A 99 -7.19 14.19 12.79
CA ILE A 99 -8.60 13.86 13.03
C ILE A 99 -9.00 14.48 14.38
N SER A 100 -10.07 15.26 14.36
CA SER A 100 -10.61 15.88 15.57
C SER A 100 -11.29 14.84 16.46
N PRO A 101 -11.53 15.11 17.75
CA PRO A 101 -12.33 14.23 18.60
C PRO A 101 -13.71 13.90 18.01
N LYS A 102 -14.36 14.90 17.39
CA LYS A 102 -15.60 14.72 16.64
C LYS A 102 -15.44 13.76 15.47
N GLY A 103 -14.34 13.90 14.70
CA GLY A 103 -14.00 12.99 13.62
C GLY A 103 -13.77 11.57 14.09
N GLN A 104 -13.05 11.40 15.20
CA GLN A 104 -12.80 10.09 15.80
C GLN A 104 -14.12 9.40 16.16
N ALA A 105 -15.02 10.08 16.88
CA ALA A 105 -16.34 9.54 17.21
C ALA A 105 -17.18 9.21 15.95
N TRP A 106 -17.13 10.07 14.93
CA TRP A 106 -17.85 9.84 13.68
C TRP A 106 -17.35 8.59 12.94
N ILE A 107 -16.02 8.39 12.90
CA ILE A 107 -15.39 7.24 12.26
C ILE A 107 -15.67 5.98 13.07
N ASP A 108 -15.52 6.04 14.39
CA ASP A 108 -15.72 4.91 15.29
C ASP A 108 -17.09 4.27 15.11
N HIS A 109 -18.12 5.10 14.98
CA HIS A 109 -19.50 4.64 14.75
C HIS A 109 -19.68 3.88 13.41
N ARG A 110 -18.83 4.13 12.42
CA ARG A 110 -18.93 3.55 11.06
C ARG A 110 -17.81 2.57 10.74
N TRP A 111 -16.89 2.35 11.68
CA TRP A 111 -15.66 1.61 11.44
C TRP A 111 -15.95 0.15 11.08
N ALA A 112 -16.79 -0.51 11.87
CA ALA A 112 -17.14 -1.91 11.69
C ALA A 112 -17.76 -2.16 10.29
N ASP A 113 -18.71 -1.32 9.89
CA ASP A 113 -19.37 -1.42 8.58
C ASP A 113 -18.40 -1.22 7.43
N ALA A 114 -17.50 -0.24 7.53
CA ALA A 114 -16.50 0.01 6.50
C ALA A 114 -15.51 -1.15 6.35
N VAL A 115 -15.05 -1.71 7.47
CA VAL A 115 -14.18 -2.90 7.48
C VAL A 115 -14.93 -4.10 6.89
N GLN A 116 -16.18 -4.30 7.28
CA GLN A 116 -16.99 -5.41 6.77
C GLN A 116 -17.23 -5.27 5.26
N THR A 117 -17.50 -4.07 4.76
CA THR A 117 -17.65 -3.81 3.33
C THR A 117 -16.37 -4.12 2.55
N ILE A 118 -15.21 -3.77 3.08
CA ILE A 118 -13.92 -4.12 2.47
C ILE A 118 -13.73 -5.65 2.43
N LYS A 119 -14.11 -6.35 3.50
CA LYS A 119 -14.07 -7.82 3.55
C LYS A 119 -15.04 -8.45 2.56
N THR A 120 -16.28 -7.96 2.45
CA THR A 120 -17.26 -8.49 1.50
C THR A 120 -16.82 -8.31 0.05
N ASP A 121 -16.18 -7.19 -0.28
CA ASP A 121 -15.61 -6.98 -1.62
C ASP A 121 -14.54 -8.02 -1.95
N ILE A 122 -13.69 -8.39 -0.98
CA ILE A 122 -12.74 -9.50 -1.15
C ILE A 122 -13.48 -10.84 -1.26
N THR A 123 -14.54 -11.02 -0.47
CA THR A 123 -15.33 -12.26 -0.41
C THR A 123 -16.14 -12.52 -1.68
N SER A 124 -16.41 -11.48 -2.48
CA SER A 124 -17.13 -11.61 -3.76
C SER A 124 -16.40 -12.48 -4.80
N SER A 125 -15.09 -12.70 -4.63
CA SER A 125 -14.26 -13.56 -5.47
C SER A 125 -13.81 -14.78 -4.64
N PRO A 126 -14.36 -15.99 -4.87
CA PRO A 126 -13.96 -17.18 -4.12
C PRO A 126 -12.48 -17.51 -4.32
N VAL A 127 -11.94 -17.20 -5.50
CA VAL A 127 -10.52 -17.31 -5.83
C VAL A 127 -9.68 -16.33 -4.98
N ALA A 128 -10.15 -15.09 -4.78
CA ALA A 128 -9.46 -14.12 -3.93
C ALA A 128 -9.45 -14.53 -2.46
N VAL A 129 -10.55 -15.11 -1.96
CA VAL A 129 -10.63 -15.63 -0.59
C VAL A 129 -9.64 -16.76 -0.38
N ALA A 130 -9.64 -17.76 -1.26
CA ALA A 130 -8.70 -18.88 -1.19
C ALA A 130 -7.24 -18.40 -1.25
N ALA A 131 -6.94 -17.45 -2.14
CA ALA A 131 -5.61 -16.87 -2.28
C ALA A 131 -5.19 -16.07 -1.03
N GLN A 132 -6.10 -15.33 -0.40
CA GLN A 132 -5.84 -14.60 0.83
C GLN A 132 -5.53 -15.54 1.99
N VAL A 133 -6.36 -16.57 2.19
CA VAL A 133 -6.16 -17.57 3.26
C VAL A 133 -4.82 -18.25 3.08
N ALA A 134 -4.53 -18.76 1.89
CA ALA A 134 -3.29 -19.45 1.60
C ALA A 134 -2.06 -18.54 1.75
N LEU A 135 -2.15 -17.25 1.36
CA LEU A 135 -1.07 -16.30 1.55
C LEU A 135 -0.83 -16.03 3.04
N VAL A 136 -1.88 -15.88 3.85
CA VAL A 136 -1.77 -15.68 5.31
C VAL A 136 -1.11 -16.90 5.96
N GLU A 137 -1.58 -18.11 5.65
CA GLU A 137 -1.00 -19.37 6.13
C GLU A 137 0.49 -19.47 5.74
N PHE A 138 0.81 -19.17 4.48
CA PHE A 138 2.19 -19.16 4.00
C PHE A 138 3.07 -18.15 4.76
N MET A 139 2.53 -17.00 5.16
CA MET A 139 3.26 -16.00 5.93
C MET A 139 3.50 -16.39 7.39
N VAL A 140 2.64 -17.20 8.01
CA VAL A 140 2.79 -17.63 9.42
C VAL A 140 4.06 -18.46 9.62
N GLY A 141 4.38 -19.35 8.67
CA GLY A 141 5.56 -20.23 8.76
C GLY A 141 6.89 -19.57 8.36
N ARG A 142 6.89 -18.30 7.94
CA ARG A 142 8.09 -17.66 7.39
C ARG A 142 8.91 -16.90 8.44
N ARG A 143 10.22 -17.15 8.42
CA ARG A 143 11.21 -16.36 9.17
C ARG A 143 11.24 -14.88 8.74
N HIS A 144 11.02 -14.61 7.44
CA HIS A 144 10.97 -13.27 6.89
C HIS A 144 9.65 -13.04 6.16
N LYS A 145 8.88 -12.06 6.62
CA LYS A 145 7.61 -11.66 5.99
C LYS A 145 7.89 -11.16 4.57
N LEU A 146 7.02 -11.55 3.64
CA LEU A 146 7.07 -11.02 2.28
C LEU A 146 6.67 -9.54 2.29
N ASP A 147 7.42 -8.73 1.56
CA ASP A 147 6.99 -7.39 1.18
C ASP A 147 5.87 -7.46 0.13
N ALA A 148 5.31 -6.31 -0.24
CA ALA A 148 4.18 -6.27 -1.18
C ALA A 148 4.53 -6.92 -2.54
N GLU A 149 5.75 -6.73 -3.03
CA GLU A 149 6.23 -7.34 -4.27
C GLU A 149 6.31 -8.86 -4.16
N GLY A 150 6.90 -9.37 -3.07
CA GLY A 150 6.98 -10.80 -2.80
C GLY A 150 5.61 -11.45 -2.68
N GLN A 151 4.65 -10.79 -2.03
CA GLN A 151 3.28 -11.28 -1.92
C GLN A 151 2.60 -11.35 -3.30
N VAL A 152 2.69 -10.31 -4.12
CA VAL A 152 2.13 -10.31 -5.49
C VAL A 152 2.75 -11.41 -6.35
N ARG A 153 4.07 -11.59 -6.29
CA ARG A 153 4.75 -12.68 -7.02
C ARG A 153 4.30 -14.05 -6.58
N TRP A 154 4.17 -14.26 -5.26
CA TRP A 154 3.68 -15.52 -4.72
C TRP A 154 2.25 -15.81 -5.19
N LEU A 155 1.38 -14.80 -5.19
CA LEU A 155 0.00 -14.91 -5.70
C LEU A 155 -0.03 -15.26 -7.19
N LEU A 156 0.83 -14.66 -8.01
CA LEU A 156 0.93 -14.99 -9.45
C LEU A 156 1.37 -16.44 -9.67
N ASP A 157 2.30 -16.94 -8.86
CA ASP A 157 2.85 -18.29 -9.02
C ASP A 157 1.87 -19.38 -8.54
N HIS A 158 1.03 -19.11 -7.53
CA HIS A 158 0.13 -20.12 -6.92
C HIS A 158 -1.34 -19.94 -7.27
N PHE A 159 -1.77 -18.73 -7.63
CA PHE A 159 -3.15 -18.39 -7.97
C PHE A 159 -3.20 -17.51 -9.23
N PRO A 160 -2.82 -18.06 -10.41
CA PRO A 160 -2.68 -17.29 -11.65
C PRO A 160 -4.00 -16.67 -12.16
N SER A 161 -5.14 -17.14 -11.66
CA SER A 161 -6.47 -16.61 -11.99
C SER A 161 -6.93 -15.46 -11.10
N VAL A 162 -6.18 -15.08 -10.06
CA VAL A 162 -6.53 -13.93 -9.20
C VAL A 162 -6.43 -12.64 -10.02
N ALA A 163 -7.48 -11.83 -10.00
CA ALA A 163 -7.47 -10.54 -10.68
C ALA A 163 -6.48 -9.57 -10.00
N GLN A 164 -5.85 -8.67 -10.77
CA GLN A 164 -4.93 -7.67 -10.19
C GLN A 164 -5.60 -6.75 -9.17
N ALA A 165 -6.90 -6.47 -9.34
CA ALA A 165 -7.70 -5.75 -8.35
C ALA A 165 -7.78 -6.50 -7.02
N ASP A 166 -7.97 -7.82 -7.06
CA ASP A 166 -7.97 -8.67 -5.87
C ASP A 166 -6.58 -8.74 -5.24
N MET A 167 -5.51 -8.86 -6.04
CA MET A 167 -4.13 -8.79 -5.53
C MET A 167 -3.85 -7.47 -4.81
N SER A 168 -4.35 -6.35 -5.32
CA SER A 168 -4.25 -5.04 -4.68
C SER A 168 -4.93 -5.03 -3.32
N ARG A 169 -6.15 -5.59 -3.22
CA ARG A 169 -6.89 -5.69 -1.95
C ARG A 169 -6.23 -6.64 -0.95
N ILE A 170 -5.75 -7.80 -1.41
CA ILE A 170 -5.10 -8.82 -0.57
C ILE A 170 -3.78 -8.29 0.01
N THR A 171 -2.95 -7.66 -0.81
CA THR A 171 -1.58 -7.25 -0.42
C THR A 171 -1.49 -5.82 0.11
N GLY A 172 -2.55 -5.01 -0.08
CA GLY A 172 -2.53 -3.57 0.16
C GLY A 172 -1.54 -2.80 -0.74
N ALA A 173 -1.09 -3.38 -1.84
CA ALA A 173 -0.33 -2.67 -2.88
C ALA A 173 -1.30 -1.83 -3.72
N SER A 174 -0.85 -0.68 -4.24
CA SER A 174 -1.67 0.09 -5.18
C SER A 174 -1.82 -0.67 -6.50
N ALA A 175 -2.93 -0.45 -7.24
CA ALA A 175 -3.14 -1.09 -8.53
C ALA A 175 -1.96 -0.87 -9.51
N ARG A 176 -1.37 0.33 -9.50
CA ARG A 176 -0.17 0.65 -10.29
C ARG A 176 1.04 -0.18 -9.88
N MET A 177 1.27 -0.37 -8.58
CA MET A 177 2.37 -1.22 -8.09
C MET A 177 2.13 -2.68 -8.46
N VAL A 178 0.91 -3.19 -8.30
CA VAL A 178 0.55 -4.55 -8.72
C VAL A 178 0.83 -4.74 -10.21
N SER A 179 0.32 -3.85 -11.06
CA SER A 179 0.56 -3.90 -12.50
C SER A 179 2.06 -3.89 -12.83
N HIS A 180 2.85 -3.02 -12.19
CA HIS A 180 4.30 -3.01 -12.35
C HIS A 180 4.95 -4.33 -11.93
N TYR A 181 4.56 -4.92 -10.79
CA TYR A 181 5.11 -6.19 -10.33
C TYR A 181 4.73 -7.37 -11.23
N VAL A 182 3.50 -7.39 -11.76
CA VAL A 182 3.02 -8.38 -12.73
C VAL A 182 3.84 -8.31 -14.01
N SER A 183 4.05 -7.12 -14.57
CA SER A 183 4.88 -6.93 -15.77
C SER A 183 6.31 -7.40 -15.53
N ASN A 184 6.93 -6.99 -14.42
CA ASN A 184 8.29 -7.42 -14.08
C ASN A 184 8.41 -8.94 -13.95
N ARG A 185 7.41 -9.60 -13.33
CA ARG A 185 7.41 -11.06 -13.19
C ARG A 185 7.24 -11.76 -14.55
N THR A 186 6.37 -11.23 -15.41
CA THR A 186 6.14 -11.76 -16.76
C THR A 186 7.42 -11.67 -17.60
N ASP A 187 8.14 -10.55 -17.52
CA ASP A 187 9.43 -10.36 -18.19
C ASP A 187 10.50 -11.32 -17.66
N GLN A 188 10.58 -11.50 -16.34
CA GLN A 188 11.51 -12.43 -15.72
C GLN A 188 11.26 -13.87 -16.18
N ILE A 189 10.00 -14.31 -16.18
CA ILE A 189 9.61 -15.65 -16.65
C ILE A 189 9.95 -15.82 -18.13
N SER A 190 9.66 -14.81 -18.95
CA SER A 190 9.94 -14.83 -20.39
C SER A 190 11.44 -14.93 -20.67
N LYS A 191 12.26 -14.14 -19.96
CA LYS A 191 13.73 -14.20 -20.04
C LYS A 191 14.28 -15.55 -19.57
N ALA A 192 13.74 -16.11 -18.50
CA ALA A 192 14.15 -17.43 -18.01
C ALA A 192 13.83 -18.53 -19.02
N LYS A 193 12.62 -18.54 -19.60
CA LYS A 193 12.21 -19.48 -20.66
C LYS A 193 13.11 -19.35 -21.90
N ALA A 194 13.44 -18.13 -22.31
CA ALA A 194 14.35 -17.89 -23.43
C ALA A 194 15.76 -18.46 -23.16
N LYS A 195 16.30 -18.24 -21.96
CA LYS A 195 17.60 -18.81 -21.55
C LYS A 195 17.59 -20.34 -21.58
N ILE A 196 16.58 -20.98 -20.98
CA ILE A 196 16.44 -22.45 -21.00
C ILE A 196 16.41 -22.97 -22.45
N ARG A 197 15.68 -22.31 -23.35
CA ARG A 197 15.61 -22.69 -24.77
C ARG A 197 16.96 -22.57 -25.48
N VAL A 198 17.78 -21.58 -25.14
CA VAL A 198 19.13 -21.42 -25.69
C VAL A 198 20.07 -22.49 -25.14
N THR A 199 20.04 -22.74 -23.83
CA THR A 199 20.90 -23.76 -23.18
C THR A 199 20.58 -25.17 -23.65
N LEU A 200 19.30 -25.52 -23.85
CA LEU A 200 18.88 -26.82 -24.37
C LEU A 200 19.17 -27.02 -25.87
N LYS A 201 19.45 -25.94 -26.62
CA LYS A 201 19.86 -26.01 -28.03
C LYS A 201 21.37 -26.24 -28.23
N VAL A 202 22.17 -26.27 -27.16
CA VAL A 202 23.60 -26.61 -27.25
C VAL A 202 23.75 -28.13 -27.30
N PRO A 203 24.28 -28.73 -28.39
CA PRO A 203 24.55 -30.16 -28.41
C PRO A 203 25.72 -30.45 -27.47
N ARG A 204 25.53 -31.36 -26.51
CA ARG A 204 26.64 -32.03 -25.82
C ARG A 204 27.42 -32.84 -26.85
N LYS A 205 28.43 -32.23 -27.48
CA LYS A 205 29.50 -32.96 -28.14
C LYS A 205 30.56 -33.29 -27.10
N THR A 206 30.52 -34.50 -26.60
CA THR A 206 31.71 -35.17 -26.07
C THR A 206 31.66 -36.59 -26.63
N SER A 207 32.14 -36.73 -27.86
CA SER A 207 32.45 -38.06 -28.40
C SER A 207 33.65 -38.58 -27.62
N TYR A 208 33.41 -39.52 -26.71
CA TYR A 208 34.48 -40.39 -26.24
C TYR A 208 34.98 -41.17 -27.47
N GLN A 209 36.18 -40.86 -27.95
CA GLN A 209 36.90 -41.76 -28.84
C GLN A 209 37.55 -42.82 -27.96
N THR A 210 36.95 -44.00 -27.96
CA THR A 210 37.57 -45.21 -27.42
C THR A 210 38.61 -45.66 -28.43
N ASN A 211 39.88 -45.32 -28.19
CA ASN A 211 40.98 -45.93 -28.94
C ASN A 211 41.00 -47.41 -28.55
N ILE A 212 40.52 -48.24 -29.48
CA ILE A 212 40.68 -49.69 -29.48
C ILE A 212 42.18 -49.94 -29.61
N ILE A 213 42.77 -50.54 -28.59
CA ILE A 213 44.13 -51.09 -28.65
C ILE A 213 43.97 -52.44 -29.34
N ASP A 214 44.44 -52.54 -30.58
CA ASP A 214 44.64 -53.84 -31.24
C ASP A 214 45.77 -54.58 -30.52
N ILE A 215 45.42 -55.70 -29.91
CA ILE A 215 46.38 -56.70 -29.42
C ILE A 215 46.49 -57.73 -30.54
N GLU A 216 47.55 -57.65 -31.34
CA GLU A 216 47.96 -58.75 -32.22
C GLU A 216 48.62 -59.87 -31.39
N CYS A 217 48.34 -61.11 -31.80
CA CYS A 217 48.70 -62.38 -31.15
C CYS A 217 50.19 -62.71 -31.20
#